data_AF-A0A6N7W772-F1
#
_entry.id   AF-A0A6N7W772-F1
#
_cell.length_a   1.000
_cell.length_b   1.000
_cell.length_c   1.000
_cell.angle_alpha   90.00
_cell.angle_beta   90.00
_cell.angle_gamma   90.00
#
_symmetry.space_group_name_H-M   'P 1'
#
loop_
_entity.id
_entity.type
_entity.pdbx_description
1 polymer ?
#
loop_
_entity_poly.entity_id
_entity_poly.type
_entity_poly.pdbx_seq_one_letter_code
_entity_poly.pdbx_strand_id
1 'polypeptide(L)'
;MKWKTVIGYTEPKAVEVGKTTVYLRRNATKIKDKEGNDAWSYEERQMSLAEYEKYLELMESPEMLIILERFEMQEEENADALLNQMSIMATQSAQDETLANILLNQMSQMEVN
;
A
#
# COMPACT_ATOMS: atom_id res chain seq x y z
N MET A 1 14.07 -19.14 -2.00
CA MET A 1 12.69 -19.52 -1.61
C MET A 1 11.71 -18.55 -2.25
N LYS A 2 10.54 -19.01 -2.74
CA LYS A 2 9.56 -18.17 -3.47
C LYS A 2 8.23 -18.12 -2.72
N TRP A 3 7.57 -16.98 -2.75
CA TRP A 3 6.18 -16.80 -2.31
C TRP A 3 5.24 -17.45 -3.33
N LYS A 4 4.15 -18.07 -2.86
CA LYS A 4 3.09 -18.64 -3.70
C LYS A 4 1.77 -17.94 -3.41
N THR A 5 0.95 -17.71 -4.43
CA THR A 5 -0.43 -17.23 -4.24
C THR A 5 -1.32 -18.41 -3.84
N VAL A 6 -2.12 -18.22 -2.80
CA VAL A 6 -3.05 -19.20 -2.25
C VAL A 6 -4.44 -18.57 -2.14
N ILE A 7 -5.47 -19.36 -2.40
CA ILE A 7 -6.87 -18.98 -2.17
C ILE A 7 -7.38 -19.79 -0.97
N GLY A 8 -7.93 -19.11 0.04
CA GLY A 8 -8.52 -19.73 1.23
C GLY A 8 -9.90 -19.18 1.55
N TYR A 9 -10.74 -19.98 2.18
CA TYR A 9 -12.11 -19.61 2.55
C TYR A 9 -12.22 -19.02 3.97
N THR A 10 -11.09 -18.86 4.64
CA THR A 10 -10.98 -18.24 5.96
C THR A 10 -10.01 -17.07 5.87
N GLU A 11 -10.24 -16.05 6.70
CA GLU A 11 -9.32 -14.92 6.81
C GLU A 11 -7.91 -15.42 7.20
N PRO A 12 -6.88 -15.15 6.39
CA PRO A 12 -5.54 -15.64 6.66
C PRO A 12 -4.95 -14.92 7.87
N LYS A 13 -4.47 -15.69 8.84
CA LYS A 13 -3.63 -15.15 9.91
C LYS A 13 -2.22 -14.88 9.39
N ALA A 14 -1.61 -13.79 9.86
CA ALA A 14 -0.28 -13.34 9.41
C ALA A 14 0.81 -14.42 9.55
N VAL A 15 0.75 -15.21 10.63
CA VAL A 15 1.66 -16.34 10.87
C VAL A 15 0.88 -17.52 11.43
N GLU A 16 1.13 -18.71 10.89
CA GLU A 16 0.63 -19.97 11.44
C GLU A 16 1.79 -20.93 11.70
N VAL A 17 1.89 -21.40 12.96
CA VAL A 17 3.02 -22.20 13.44
C VAL A 17 2.58 -23.64 13.68
N GLY A 18 3.19 -24.56 12.95
CA GLY A 18 3.15 -26.00 13.23
C GLY A 18 4.38 -26.46 14.02
N LYS A 19 4.44 -27.76 14.36
CA LYS A 19 5.53 -28.33 15.19
C LYS A 19 6.95 -28.10 14.63
N THR A 20 7.11 -28.07 13.31
CA THR A 20 8.42 -27.96 12.64
C THR A 20 8.44 -26.92 11.53
N THR A 21 7.32 -26.27 11.26
CA THR A 21 7.12 -25.45 10.06
C THR A 21 6.25 -24.25 10.40
N VAL A 22 6.60 -23.11 9.82
CA VAL A 22 5.87 -21.86 9.92
C VAL A 22 5.41 -21.44 8.53
N TYR A 23 4.18 -20.95 8.44
CA TYR A 23 3.61 -20.34 7.24
C TYR A 23 3.46 -18.83 7.47
N LEU A 24 4.17 -18.04 6.67
CA LEU A 24 4.03 -16.59 6.62
C LEU A 24 3.03 -16.22 5.52
N ARG A 25 2.09 -15.33 5.83
CA ARG A 25 1.06 -14.87 4.88
C ARG A 25 1.03 -13.35 4.78
N ARG A 26 0.93 -12.81 3.55
CA ARG A 26 0.86 -11.36 3.27
C ARG A 26 -0.07 -11.03 2.11
N ASN A 27 -0.36 -9.75 1.91
CA ASN A 27 -1.17 -9.23 0.80
C ASN A 27 -2.58 -9.86 0.73
N ALA A 28 -3.23 -10.04 1.88
CA ALA A 28 -4.56 -10.66 1.95
C ALA A 28 -5.64 -9.74 1.38
N THR A 29 -6.38 -10.24 0.40
CA THR A 29 -7.47 -9.51 -0.27
C THR A 29 -8.70 -10.39 -0.40
N LYS A 30 -9.89 -9.81 -0.18
CA LYS A 30 -11.16 -10.51 -0.42
C LYS A 30 -11.42 -10.56 -1.92
N ILE A 31 -11.74 -11.75 -2.43
CA ILE A 31 -12.04 -12.01 -3.84
C ILE A 31 -13.29 -12.89 -3.96
N LYS A 32 -13.89 -12.91 -5.15
CA LYS A 32 -14.84 -13.94 -5.55
C LYS A 32 -14.09 -15.06 -6.26
N ASP A 33 -14.30 -16.31 -5.83
CA ASP A 33 -13.70 -17.46 -6.52
C ASP A 33 -14.41 -17.74 -7.87
N LYS A 34 -13.93 -18.73 -8.61
CA LYS A 34 -14.48 -19.11 -9.92
C LYS A 34 -15.94 -19.59 -9.87
N GLU A 35 -16.42 -19.95 -8.69
CA GLU A 35 -17.77 -20.44 -8.42
C GLU A 35 -18.66 -19.33 -7.81
N GLY A 36 -18.11 -18.13 -7.58
CA GLY A 36 -18.82 -16.97 -7.04
C GLY A 36 -18.85 -16.91 -5.50
N ASN A 37 -18.13 -17.80 -4.82
CA ASN A 37 -18.05 -17.81 -3.36
C ASN A 37 -17.07 -16.75 -2.84
N ASP A 38 -17.30 -16.28 -1.62
CA ASP A 38 -16.36 -15.39 -0.92
C ASP A 38 -15.10 -16.15 -0.53
N ALA A 39 -13.94 -15.65 -0.95
CA ALA A 39 -12.65 -16.22 -0.65
C ALA A 39 -11.61 -15.12 -0.39
N TRP A 40 -10.44 -15.54 0.09
CA TRP A 40 -9.29 -14.69 0.33
C TRP A 40 -8.13 -15.13 -0.56
N SER A 41 -7.55 -14.18 -1.29
CA SER A 41 -6.29 -14.37 -2.02
C SER A 41 -5.14 -13.76 -1.21
N TYR A 42 -4.09 -14.53 -0.97
CA TYR A 42 -2.90 -14.08 -0.23
C TYR A 42 -1.64 -14.76 -0.75
N GLU A 43 -0.50 -14.15 -0.46
CA GLU A 43 0.81 -14.78 -0.68
C GLU A 43 1.22 -15.56 0.56
N GLU A 44 1.62 -16.82 0.39
CA GLU A 44 2.09 -17.70 1.46
C GLU A 44 3.53 -18.15 1.20
N ARG A 45 4.32 -18.23 2.26
CA ARG A 45 5.64 -18.86 2.26
C ARG A 45 5.75 -19.83 3.43
N GLN A 46 6.18 -21.05 3.11
CA GLN A 46 6.56 -22.06 4.09
C GLN A 46 8.04 -21.90 4.46
N MET A 47 8.35 -22.05 5.74
CA MET A 47 9.72 -22.09 6.26
C MET A 47 9.80 -23.06 7.44
N SER A 48 10.99 -23.60 7.72
CA SER A 48 11.19 -24.38 8.93
C SER A 48 11.17 -23.49 10.17
N LEU A 49 10.84 -24.06 11.33
CA LEU A 49 10.84 -23.30 12.58
C LEU A 49 12.23 -22.69 12.89
N ALA A 50 13.31 -23.44 12.63
CA ALA A 50 14.67 -22.95 12.83
C ALA A 50 15.04 -21.79 11.89
N GLU A 51 14.51 -21.76 10.67
CA GLU A 51 14.68 -20.62 9.77
C GLU A 51 13.87 -19.41 10.22
N TYR A 52 12.68 -19.64 10.78
CA TYR A 52 11.84 -18.59 11.35
C TYR A 52 12.48 -17.96 12.59
N GLU A 53 13.06 -18.75 13.49
CA GLU A 53 13.80 -18.25 14.65
C GLU A 53 14.98 -17.38 14.24
N LYS A 54 15.78 -17.83 13.26
CA LYS A 54 16.87 -17.00 12.69
C LYS A 54 16.37 -15.72 12.03
N TYR A 55 15.19 -15.78 11.40
CA TYR A 55 14.57 -14.61 10.80
C TYR A 55 14.14 -13.60 11.88
N LEU A 56 13.57 -14.07 12.99
CA LEU A 56 13.22 -13.22 14.13
C LEU A 56 14.46 -12.58 14.76
N GLU A 57 15.54 -13.35 14.98
CA GLU A 57 16.81 -12.83 15.48
C GLU A 57 17.38 -11.73 14.56
N LEU A 58 17.28 -11.92 13.24
CA LEU A 58 17.70 -10.91 12.27
C LEU A 58 16.82 -9.65 12.35
N MET A 59 15.50 -9.82 12.48
CA MET A 59 14.55 -8.69 12.60
C MET A 59 14.75 -7.90 13.90
N GLU A 60 15.20 -8.56 14.97
CA GLU A 60 15.52 -7.93 16.25
C GLU A 60 16.96 -7.39 16.32
N SER A 61 17.78 -7.60 15.28
CA SER A 61 19.14 -7.07 15.26
C SER A 61 19.16 -5.54 15.27
N PRO A 62 20.09 -4.89 16.00
CA PRO A 62 20.22 -3.44 16.03
C PRO A 62 20.36 -2.82 14.64
N GLU A 63 21.09 -3.47 13.73
CA GLU A 63 21.27 -3.03 12.36
C GLU A 63 19.95 -3.03 11.58
N MET A 64 19.12 -4.07 11.74
CA MET A 64 17.83 -4.14 11.06
C MET A 64 16.84 -3.13 11.65
N LEU A 65 16.86 -2.89 12.96
CA LEU A 65 16.05 -1.85 13.60
C LEU A 65 16.40 -0.45 13.05
N ILE A 66 17.70 -0.13 12.90
CA ILE A 66 18.15 1.13 12.29
C ILE A 66 17.68 1.23 10.83
N ILE A 67 17.71 0.13 10.08
CA ILE A 67 17.23 0.11 8.69
C ILE A 67 15.72 0.34 8.63
N LEU A 68 14.95 -0.30 9.51
CA LEU A 68 13.49 -0.13 9.60
C LEU A 68 13.12 1.31 9.97
N GLU A 69 13.79 1.89 10.97
CA GLU A 69 13.56 3.27 11.40
C GLU A 69 13.84 4.27 10.26
N ARG A 70 14.94 4.08 9.53
CA ARG A 70 15.25 4.91 8.34
C ARG A 70 14.22 4.77 7.24
N PHE A 71 13.73 3.54 7.02
CA PHE A 71 12.71 3.28 6.02
C PHE A 71 11.38 3.93 6.39
N GLU A 72 10.97 3.86 7.66
CA GLU A 72 9.77 4.52 8.17
C GLU A 72 9.83 6.04 8.02
N MET A 73 10.96 6.68 8.41
CA MET A 73 11.13 8.13 8.20
C MET A 73 11.06 8.50 6.72
N GLN A 74 11.67 7.70 5.84
CA GLN A 74 11.64 7.97 4.41
C GLN A 74 10.23 7.83 3.82
N GLU A 75 9.44 6.85 4.27
CA GLU A 75 8.05 6.68 3.86
C GLU A 75 7.17 7.84 4.34
N GLU A 76 7.39 8.34 5.57
CA GLU A 76 6.70 9.52 6.10
C GLU A 76 7.02 10.77 5.26
N GLU A 77 8.31 11.03 4.97
CA GLU A 77 8.74 12.13 4.12
C GLU A 77 8.14 12.05 2.71
N ASN A 78 8.08 10.85 2.13
CA ASN A 78 7.47 10.62 0.83
C ASN A 78 5.96 10.87 0.85
N ALA A 79 5.26 10.43 1.89
CA ALA A 79 3.83 10.65 2.05
C ALA A 79 3.52 12.16 2.17
N ASP A 80 4.30 12.89 2.96
CA ASP A 80 4.17 14.34 3.11
C ASP A 80 4.45 15.09 1.79
N ALA A 81 5.47 14.65 1.04
CA ALA A 81 5.75 15.21 -0.28
C ALA A 81 4.57 15.02 -1.25
N LEU A 82 3.95 13.84 -1.25
CA LEU A 82 2.78 13.55 -2.08
C LEU A 82 1.56 14.39 -1.65
N LEU A 83 1.31 14.54 -0.35
CA LEU A 83 0.24 15.39 0.17
C LEU A 83 0.44 16.87 -0.23
N ASN A 84 1.66 17.36 -0.14
CA ASN A 84 2.00 18.71 -0.58
C ASN A 84 1.79 18.89 -2.09
N GLN A 85 2.18 17.91 -2.91
CA GLN A 85 1.92 17.95 -4.35
C GLN A 85 0.42 17.97 -4.67
N MET A 86 -0.40 17.17 -3.98
CA MET A 86 -1.85 17.19 -4.16
C MET A 86 -2.46 18.54 -3.79
N SER A 87 -1.98 19.19 -2.72
CA SER A 87 -2.44 20.52 -2.29
C SER A 87 -2.09 21.60 -3.34
N ILE A 88 -0.88 21.54 -3.90
CA ILE A 88 -0.44 22.44 -4.98
C ILE A 88 -1.32 22.24 -6.22
N MET A 89 -1.56 20.99 -6.63
CA MET A 89 -2.42 20.67 -7.77
C MET A 89 -3.86 21.16 -7.58
N ALA A 90 -4.44 20.98 -6.38
CA ALA A 90 -5.77 21.47 -6.08
C ALA A 90 -5.86 23.01 -6.16
N THR A 91 -4.84 23.69 -5.63
CA THR A 91 -4.76 25.16 -5.69
C THR A 91 -4.63 25.65 -7.13
N GLN A 92 -3.80 24.98 -7.94
CA GLN A 92 -3.62 25.33 -9.34
C GLN A 92 -4.93 25.10 -10.14
N SER A 93 -5.62 23.99 -9.91
CA SER A 93 -6.92 23.72 -10.54
C SER A 93 -7.96 24.80 -10.22
N ALA A 94 -8.02 25.27 -8.97
CA ALA A 94 -8.95 26.34 -8.58
C ALA A 94 -8.60 27.70 -9.23
N GLN A 95 -7.30 27.98 -9.41
CA GLN A 95 -6.84 29.19 -10.11
C GLN A 95 -7.19 29.11 -11.61
N ASP A 96 -6.99 27.97 -12.24
CA ASP A 96 -7.31 27.75 -13.66
C ASP A 96 -8.82 27.87 -13.91
N GLU A 97 -9.67 27.32 -13.02
CA GLU A 97 -11.13 27.52 -13.08
C GLU A 97 -11.52 28.99 -12.94
N THR A 98 -10.90 29.70 -12.01
CA THR A 98 -11.16 31.14 -11.81
C THR A 98 -10.76 31.95 -13.05
N LEU A 99 -9.59 31.66 -13.63
CA LEU A 99 -9.10 32.34 -14.82
C LEU A 99 -10.00 32.04 -16.04
N ALA A 100 -10.41 30.78 -16.22
CA ALA A 100 -11.35 30.39 -17.26
C ALA A 100 -12.67 31.16 -17.16
N ASN A 101 -13.23 31.29 -15.95
CA ASN A 101 -14.45 32.05 -15.70
C ASN A 101 -14.29 33.55 -16.03
N ILE A 102 -13.13 34.16 -15.72
CA ILE A 102 -12.84 35.55 -16.06
C ILE A 102 -12.78 35.72 -17.59
N LEU A 103 -12.07 34.84 -18.30
CA LEU A 103 -11.94 34.88 -19.75
C LEU A 103 -13.29 34.72 -20.46
N LEU A 104 -14.12 33.77 -19.99
CA LEU A 104 -15.48 33.56 -20.48
C LEU A 104 -16.35 34.80 -20.34
N ASN A 105 -16.28 35.47 -19.18
CA ASN A 105 -17.03 36.70 -18.94
C ASN A 105 -16.54 37.86 -19.81
N GLN A 106 -15.23 38.00 -20.04
CA GLN A 106 -14.67 39.03 -20.90
C GLN A 106 -15.06 38.84 -22.38
N MET A 107 -15.03 37.60 -22.88
CA MET A 107 -15.51 37.28 -24.22
C MET A 107 -16.99 37.60 -24.39
N SER A 108 -17.81 37.22 -23.42
CA SER A 108 -19.26 37.48 -23.45
C SER A 108 -19.58 39.00 -23.44
N GLN A 109 -18.75 39.82 -22.78
CA GLN A 109 -18.90 41.28 -22.78
C GLN A 109 -18.43 41.94 -24.10
N MET A 110 -17.50 41.33 -24.82
CA MET A 110 -17.04 41.81 -26.13
C MET A 110 -18.03 41.50 -27.25
N GLU A 111 -18.84 40.44 -27.14
CA GLU A 111 -19.85 40.07 -28.15
C GLU A 111 -21.14 40.93 -28.08
N VAL A 112 -21.32 41.73 -27.03
CA VAL A 112 -22.53 42.53 -26.77
C VAL A 112 -22.35 44.03 -27.13
N ASN A 113 -21.14 44.45 -27.53
CA ASN A 113 -20.84 45.79 -28.07
C ASN A 113 -20.58 45.75 -29.58
#